data_AF-A0A953C9U0-F1
#
_entry.id   AF-A0A953C9U0-F1
#
_cell.length_a   1.000
_cell.length_b   1.000
_cell.length_c   1.000
_cell.angle_alpha   90.00
_cell.angle_beta   90.00
_cell.angle_gamma   90.00
#
_symmetry.space_group_name_H-M   'P 1'
#
loop_
_entity.id
_entity.type
_entity.pdbx_description
1 polymer ?
#
loop_
_entity_poly.entity_id
_entity_poly.type
_entity_poly.pdbx_seq_one_letter_code
_entity_poly.pdbx_strand_id
1 'polypeptide(L)'
;IYATGAVLYRALAGQPPANAEDRMQKLAFGKPDPIKPLAMFAPGLPHEIAAAIDRALSFNAESRQPKIGELRAALGWGEGEGSVPTIALPRDADARRMPLRAQKEKRSKLPWLLPLAGIAVVLMAALILSGVITLPVGKEIVETPPPAPKFDEMKVVPQMQVHTPPEAETPKEQTKQEEIEPRSQQAEPRSEQQALVPPAMVCPPGQQELDGKCVSPAAAYPKWFTGEITLVRAEPVNPSLPLTACVPGRRVPLIILVEGGKLRISQGGNTYFVDFNADGTFDYSGGIDDTGANGRPLLNKIKVKGRITAQKIEASYANTVERGSCFGTFTAVAAVSAQPQFPPAPR
;
A
#
# COMPACT_ATOMS: atom_id res chain seq x y z
N ILE A 1 -9.89 -18.04 20.10
CA ILE A 1 -10.46 -16.99 20.96
C ILE A 1 -10.50 -15.66 20.24
N TYR A 2 -9.37 -14.98 19.97
CA TYR A 2 -9.37 -13.68 19.26
C TYR A 2 -10.09 -13.73 17.91
N ALA A 3 -9.69 -14.65 17.01
CA ALA A 3 -10.33 -14.82 15.71
C ALA A 3 -11.83 -15.14 15.83
N THR A 4 -12.22 -15.96 16.81
CA THR A 4 -13.62 -16.26 17.12
C THR A 4 -14.38 -14.99 17.54
N GLY A 5 -13.80 -14.17 18.42
CA GLY A 5 -14.35 -12.87 18.80
C GLY A 5 -14.53 -11.94 17.60
N ALA A 6 -13.57 -11.91 16.67
CA ALA A 6 -13.66 -11.09 15.46
C ALA A 6 -14.80 -11.54 14.53
N VAL A 7 -15.02 -12.85 14.39
CA VAL A 7 -16.15 -13.40 13.62
C VAL A 7 -17.48 -13.04 14.28
N LEU A 8 -17.61 -13.21 15.61
CA LEU A 8 -18.81 -12.86 16.34
C LEU A 8 -19.10 -11.35 16.28
N TYR A 9 -18.08 -10.53 16.45
CA TYR A 9 -18.17 -9.08 16.32
C TYR A 9 -18.67 -8.70 14.92
N ARG A 10 -18.10 -9.27 13.85
CA ARG A 10 -18.56 -9.00 12.48
C ARG A 10 -20.01 -9.43 12.26
N ALA A 11 -20.40 -10.59 12.79
CA ALA A 11 -21.76 -11.10 12.65
C ALA A 11 -22.79 -10.19 13.34
N LEU A 12 -22.46 -9.64 14.51
CA LEU A 12 -23.37 -8.84 15.33
C LEU A 12 -23.34 -7.33 15.00
N ALA A 13 -22.16 -6.78 14.68
CA ALA A 13 -21.99 -5.37 14.33
C ALA A 13 -22.24 -5.07 12.84
N GLY A 14 -22.32 -6.09 11.98
CA GLY A 14 -22.41 -5.94 10.52
C GLY A 14 -21.10 -5.51 9.83
N GLN A 15 -20.03 -5.29 10.60
CA GLN A 15 -18.72 -4.88 10.09
C GLN A 15 -17.58 -5.52 10.88
N PRO A 16 -16.43 -5.80 10.25
CA PRO A 16 -15.28 -6.37 10.95
C PRO A 16 -14.74 -5.39 12.00
N PRO A 17 -14.12 -5.88 13.09
CA PRO A 17 -13.36 -5.01 13.99
C PRO A 17 -12.15 -4.42 13.27
N ALA A 18 -11.51 -3.42 13.88
CA ALA A 18 -10.26 -2.86 13.37
C ALA A 18 -9.20 -3.96 13.16
N ASN A 19 -8.42 -3.83 12.09
CA ASN A 19 -7.37 -4.77 11.71
C ASN A 19 -6.32 -4.93 12.83
N ALA A 20 -5.80 -6.15 13.03
CA ALA A 20 -4.91 -6.46 14.14
C ALA A 20 -3.53 -5.80 14.00
N GLU A 21 -2.99 -5.75 12.79
CA GLU A 21 -1.73 -5.07 12.47
C GLU A 21 -1.85 -3.56 12.73
N ASP A 22 -2.94 -2.93 12.29
CA ASP A 22 -3.22 -1.51 12.55
C ASP A 22 -3.34 -1.19 14.05
N ARG A 23 -3.98 -2.10 14.82
CA ARG A 23 -4.10 -1.98 16.27
C ARG A 23 -2.75 -2.08 16.95
N MET A 24 -1.94 -3.07 16.57
CA MET A 24 -0.57 -3.25 17.07
C MET A 24 0.27 -2.00 16.83
N GLN A 25 0.23 -1.47 15.61
CA GLN A 25 0.97 -0.27 15.24
C GLN A 25 0.53 0.93 16.09
N LYS A 26 -0.78 1.18 16.22
CA LYS A 26 -1.29 2.30 17.02
C LYS A 26 -0.89 2.20 18.49
N LEU A 27 -1.02 1.02 19.09
CA LEU A 27 -0.63 0.79 20.48
C LEU A 27 0.88 0.97 20.69
N ALA A 28 1.71 0.50 19.76
CA ALA A 28 3.17 0.70 19.80
C ALA A 28 3.57 2.19 19.79
N PHE A 29 2.77 3.05 19.14
CA PHE A 29 2.95 4.50 19.12
C PHE A 29 2.21 5.24 20.24
N GLY A 30 1.70 4.54 21.26
CA GLY A 30 0.96 5.14 22.38
C GLY A 30 -0.38 5.78 21.97
N LYS A 31 -0.92 5.43 20.80
CA LYS A 31 -2.24 5.88 20.36
C LYS A 31 -3.33 4.99 20.98
N PRO A 32 -4.55 5.51 21.17
CA PRO A 32 -5.66 4.70 21.67
C PRO A 32 -5.99 3.56 20.70
N ASP A 33 -6.43 2.44 21.26
CA ASP A 33 -6.90 1.30 20.48
C ASP A 33 -8.09 1.71 19.60
N PRO A 34 -8.02 1.53 18.26
CA PRO A 34 -9.09 1.93 17.36
C PRO A 34 -10.34 1.06 17.46
N ILE A 35 -10.32 -0.06 18.20
CA ILE A 35 -11.49 -0.91 18.36
C ILE A 35 -12.60 -0.15 19.10
N LYS A 36 -13.80 -0.18 18.54
CA LYS A 36 -15.00 0.39 19.17
C LYS A 36 -15.75 -0.73 19.92
N PRO A 37 -16.30 -0.49 21.11
CA PRO A 37 -17.09 -1.49 21.83
C PRO A 37 -18.28 -1.99 21.00
N LEU A 38 -18.57 -3.29 21.06
CA LEU A 38 -19.65 -3.90 20.29
C LEU A 38 -21.03 -3.30 20.63
N ALA A 39 -21.23 -2.91 21.89
CA ALA A 39 -22.47 -2.28 22.35
C ALA A 39 -22.83 -0.99 21.59
N MET A 40 -21.85 -0.30 20.99
CA MET A 40 -22.12 0.89 20.15
C MET A 40 -22.79 0.53 18.81
N PHE A 41 -22.55 -0.67 18.29
CA PHE A 41 -23.09 -1.12 16.99
C PHE A 41 -24.32 -2.01 17.15
N ALA A 42 -24.42 -2.74 18.26
CA ALA A 42 -25.52 -3.65 18.57
C ALA A 42 -26.16 -3.31 19.92
N PRO A 43 -26.89 -2.18 20.04
CA PRO A 43 -27.44 -1.72 21.33
C PRO A 43 -28.53 -2.65 21.91
N GLY A 44 -29.14 -3.49 21.08
CA GLY A 44 -30.10 -4.51 21.53
C GLY A 44 -29.47 -5.79 22.07
N LEU A 45 -28.14 -5.92 22.01
CA LEU A 45 -27.41 -7.09 22.51
C LEU A 45 -27.27 -6.99 24.05
N PRO A 46 -27.51 -8.08 24.80
CA PRO A 46 -27.22 -8.09 26.23
C PRO A 46 -25.79 -7.65 26.52
N HIS A 47 -25.63 -6.74 27.48
CA HIS A 47 -24.34 -6.10 27.80
C HIS A 47 -23.24 -7.13 28.11
N GLU A 48 -23.58 -8.22 28.80
CA GLU A 48 -22.65 -9.29 29.16
C GLU A 48 -22.07 -10.00 27.92
N ILE A 49 -22.90 -10.25 26.89
CA ILE A 49 -22.47 -10.86 25.64
C ILE A 49 -21.56 -9.91 24.87
N ALA A 50 -21.92 -8.61 24.81
CA ALA A 50 -21.09 -7.60 24.17
C ALA A 50 -19.70 -7.51 24.84
N ALA A 51 -19.67 -7.42 26.17
CA ALA A 51 -18.45 -7.37 26.96
C ALA A 51 -17.59 -8.64 26.81
N ALA A 52 -18.20 -9.83 26.71
CA ALA A 52 -17.47 -11.07 26.49
C ALA A 52 -16.74 -11.08 25.13
N ILE A 53 -17.39 -10.56 24.08
CA ILE A 53 -16.81 -10.45 22.73
C ILE A 53 -15.74 -9.36 22.70
N ASP A 54 -15.99 -8.20 23.31
CA ASP A 54 -14.99 -7.12 23.41
C ASP A 54 -13.75 -7.58 24.18
N ARG A 55 -13.93 -8.35 25.26
CA ARG A 55 -12.83 -8.98 26.00
C ARG A 55 -12.08 -10.00 25.14
N ALA A 56 -12.77 -10.82 24.34
CA ALA A 56 -12.13 -11.75 23.41
C ALA A 56 -11.27 -11.05 22.35
N LEU A 57 -11.59 -9.79 22.03
CA LEU A 57 -10.87 -8.92 21.11
C LEU A 57 -9.79 -8.04 21.78
N SER A 58 -9.53 -8.23 23.08
CA SER A 58 -8.44 -7.53 23.76
C SER A 58 -7.08 -7.82 23.10
N PHE A 59 -6.27 -6.77 22.93
CA PHE A 59 -4.96 -6.88 22.28
C PHE A 59 -4.02 -7.80 23.08
N ASN A 60 -3.90 -7.51 24.38
CA ASN A 60 -3.12 -8.34 25.31
C ASN A 60 -3.75 -9.73 25.48
N ALA A 61 -2.92 -10.77 25.37
CA ALA A 61 -3.37 -12.15 25.53
C ALA A 61 -3.94 -12.43 26.92
N GLU A 62 -3.32 -11.86 27.95
CA GLU A 62 -3.68 -12.05 29.35
C GLU A 62 -5.04 -11.42 29.71
N SER A 63 -5.44 -10.36 28.98
CA SER A 63 -6.74 -9.70 29.19
C SER A 63 -7.90 -10.49 28.58
N ARG A 64 -7.62 -11.44 27.67
CA ARG A 64 -8.64 -12.29 27.03
C ARG A 64 -9.11 -13.40 27.97
N GLN A 65 -10.11 -14.16 27.52
CA GLN A 65 -10.41 -15.44 28.15
C GLN A 65 -9.23 -16.41 27.91
N PRO A 66 -8.68 -17.06 28.94
CA PRO A 66 -7.58 -18.01 28.81
C PRO A 66 -7.99 -19.30 28.08
N LYS A 67 -9.27 -19.71 28.15
CA LYS A 67 -9.79 -20.94 27.55
C LYS A 67 -11.07 -20.69 26.76
N ILE A 68 -11.30 -21.50 25.73
CA ILE A 68 -12.52 -21.39 24.91
C ILE A 68 -13.80 -21.68 25.71
N GLY A 69 -13.71 -22.57 26.72
CA GLY A 69 -14.83 -22.86 27.61
C GLY A 69 -15.32 -21.65 28.41
N GLU A 70 -14.41 -20.74 28.78
CA GLU A 70 -14.77 -19.50 29.47
C GLU A 70 -15.45 -18.49 28.54
N LEU A 71 -15.00 -18.39 27.29
CA LEU A 71 -15.73 -17.61 26.29
C LEU A 71 -17.14 -18.18 26.08
N ARG A 72 -17.26 -19.51 25.96
CA ARG A 72 -18.56 -20.19 25.80
C ARG A 72 -19.49 -19.92 26.99
N ALA A 73 -18.97 -20.01 28.22
CA ALA A 73 -19.73 -19.71 29.43
C ALA A 73 -20.17 -18.24 29.47
N ALA A 74 -19.28 -17.30 29.13
CA ALA A 74 -19.58 -15.87 29.09
C ALA A 74 -20.60 -15.49 28.01
N LEU A 75 -20.74 -16.31 26.96
CA LEU A 75 -21.78 -16.17 25.93
C LEU A 75 -23.12 -16.81 26.34
N GLY A 76 -23.20 -17.42 27.52
CA GLY A 76 -24.39 -18.15 27.98
C GLY A 76 -24.60 -19.50 27.28
N TRP A 77 -23.58 -20.04 26.61
CA TRP A 77 -23.63 -21.32 25.89
C TRP A 77 -23.13 -22.51 26.74
N GLY A 78 -23.14 -22.35 28.07
CA GLY A 78 -22.72 -23.38 29.02
C GLY A 78 -23.71 -24.54 29.12
N GLU A 79 -23.31 -25.59 29.84
CA GLU A 79 -24.00 -26.88 30.01
C GLU A 79 -25.26 -26.81 30.88
N GLY A 80 -26.04 -25.74 30.78
CA GLY A 80 -27.44 -25.84 31.14
C GLY A 80 -28.09 -26.81 30.15
N GLU A 81 -28.89 -27.76 30.64
CA GLU A 81 -29.75 -28.68 29.85
C GLU A 81 -30.79 -27.96 28.97
N GLY A 82 -30.60 -26.67 28.69
CA GLY A 82 -31.27 -25.95 27.63
C GLY A 82 -30.80 -26.49 26.30
N SER A 83 -31.55 -27.48 25.80
CA SER A 83 -31.66 -27.87 24.39
C SER A 83 -31.12 -26.74 23.52
N VAL A 84 -29.91 -26.93 22.96
CA VAL A 84 -29.50 -26.19 21.78
C VAL A 84 -30.71 -26.32 20.86
N PRO A 85 -31.42 -25.22 20.51
CA PRO A 85 -32.56 -25.32 19.62
C PRO A 85 -32.01 -26.08 18.43
N THR A 86 -32.51 -27.29 18.23
CA THR A 86 -32.09 -28.12 17.12
C THR A 86 -32.44 -27.27 15.93
N ILE A 87 -31.44 -26.60 15.38
CA ILE A 87 -31.58 -25.84 14.15
C ILE A 87 -32.09 -26.91 13.22
N ALA A 88 -33.38 -26.82 12.87
CA ALA A 88 -33.96 -27.68 11.89
C ALA A 88 -33.12 -27.44 10.65
N LEU A 89 -32.13 -28.32 10.44
CA LEU A 89 -31.41 -28.42 9.19
C LEU A 89 -32.51 -28.39 8.14
N PRO A 90 -32.44 -27.48 7.15
CA PRO A 90 -33.42 -27.41 6.09
C PRO A 90 -33.63 -28.82 5.58
N ARG A 91 -34.77 -29.40 5.96
CA ARG A 91 -35.12 -30.78 5.68
C ARG A 91 -35.34 -30.79 4.19
N ASP A 92 -34.37 -31.33 3.48
CA ASP A 92 -34.46 -31.61 2.05
C ASP A 92 -35.00 -30.42 1.25
N ALA A 93 -34.22 -29.34 1.17
CA ALA A 93 -34.19 -28.62 -0.09
C ALA A 93 -33.52 -29.56 -1.09
N ASP A 94 -34.35 -30.40 -1.68
CA ASP A 94 -34.15 -31.24 -2.84
C ASP A 94 -32.76 -31.13 -3.43
N ALA A 95 -32.11 -32.27 -3.43
CA ALA A 95 -31.16 -32.69 -4.45
C ALA A 95 -31.70 -32.36 -5.86
N ARG A 96 -31.65 -31.08 -6.25
CA ARG A 96 -31.29 -30.67 -7.59
C ARG A 96 -29.88 -31.17 -7.79
N ARG A 97 -29.81 -32.45 -8.11
CA ARG A 97 -28.77 -33.10 -8.86
C ARG A 97 -28.49 -32.17 -10.04
N MET A 98 -27.56 -31.24 -9.86
CA MET A 98 -26.82 -30.74 -11.00
C MET A 98 -26.18 -31.98 -11.59
N PRO A 99 -26.54 -32.40 -12.82
CA PRO A 99 -25.79 -33.46 -13.47
C PRO A 99 -24.35 -32.97 -13.49
N LEU A 100 -23.47 -33.76 -12.88
CA LEU A 100 -22.03 -33.64 -13.06
C LEU A 100 -21.80 -33.64 -14.57
N ARG A 101 -21.72 -32.44 -15.13
CA ARG A 101 -21.52 -32.21 -16.54
C ARG A 101 -20.13 -32.72 -16.79
N ALA A 102 -20.06 -33.92 -17.35
CA ALA A 102 -18.84 -34.61 -17.75
C ALA A 102 -17.86 -33.57 -18.28
N GLN A 103 -16.85 -33.25 -17.47
CA GLN A 103 -15.75 -32.43 -17.89
C GLN A 103 -15.04 -33.24 -18.98
N LYS A 104 -15.39 -32.90 -20.22
CA LYS A 104 -14.77 -33.39 -21.43
C LYS A 104 -13.27 -33.07 -21.31
N GLU A 105 -12.51 -34.08 -20.91
CA GLU A 105 -11.05 -34.05 -20.86
C GLU A 105 -10.54 -33.51 -22.19
N LYS A 106 -10.04 -32.27 -22.18
CA LYS A 106 -9.24 -31.76 -23.28
C LYS A 106 -7.90 -32.51 -23.22
N ARG A 107 -7.84 -33.67 -23.89
CA ARG A 107 -6.59 -34.32 -24.28
C ARG A 107 -5.73 -33.26 -24.97
N SER A 108 -4.73 -32.75 -24.25
CA SER A 108 -3.76 -31.80 -24.78
C SER A 108 -2.93 -32.50 -25.85
N LYS A 109 -2.83 -31.88 -27.03
CA LYS A 109 -2.01 -32.35 -28.17
C LYS A 109 -0.50 -32.13 -27.92
N LEU A 110 -0.06 -32.25 -26.68
CA LEU A 110 1.32 -31.96 -26.25
C LEU A 110 2.39 -33.04 -26.54
N PRO A 111 2.12 -34.26 -27.09
CA PRO A 111 3.24 -35.18 -27.35
C PRO A 111 4.01 -34.89 -28.65
N TRP A 112 3.58 -33.95 -29.51
CA TRP A 112 4.28 -33.71 -30.79
C TRP A 112 5.43 -32.70 -30.74
N LEU A 113 5.59 -31.92 -29.65
CA LEU A 113 6.67 -30.93 -29.53
C LEU A 113 7.94 -31.43 -28.81
N LEU A 114 7.89 -32.63 -28.20
CA LEU A 114 9.04 -33.24 -27.52
C LEU A 114 10.29 -33.46 -28.42
N PRO A 115 10.21 -33.80 -29.72
CA PRO A 115 11.43 -33.96 -30.53
C PRO A 115 12.15 -32.64 -30.85
N LEU A 116 11.45 -31.50 -30.86
CA LEU A 116 12.08 -30.20 -31.17
C LEU A 116 12.92 -29.64 -30.03
N ALA A 117 12.54 -29.91 -28.77
CA ALA A 117 13.33 -29.50 -27.61
C ALA A 117 14.69 -30.23 -27.55
N GLY A 118 14.75 -31.48 -27.98
CA GLY A 118 16.01 -32.26 -28.03
C GLY A 118 17.03 -31.67 -29.01
N ILE A 119 16.59 -31.22 -30.19
CA ILE A 119 17.47 -30.65 -31.22
C ILE A 119 18.10 -29.33 -30.74
N ALA A 120 17.33 -28.48 -30.04
CA ALA A 120 17.84 -27.21 -29.51
C ALA A 120 18.95 -27.41 -28.47
N VAL A 121 18.84 -28.43 -27.60
CA VAL A 121 19.86 -28.74 -26.58
C VAL A 121 21.16 -29.23 -27.22
N VAL A 122 21.08 -30.08 -28.26
CA VAL A 122 22.27 -30.59 -28.97
C VAL A 122 22.98 -29.45 -29.74
N LEU A 123 22.23 -28.56 -30.39
CA LEU A 123 22.81 -27.38 -31.07
C LEU A 123 23.48 -26.41 -30.08
N MET A 124 22.87 -26.17 -28.92
CA MET A 124 23.48 -25.37 -27.85
C MET A 124 24.78 -25.99 -27.34
N ALA A 125 24.80 -27.30 -27.08
CA ALA A 125 26.02 -27.99 -26.65
C ALA A 125 27.13 -27.92 -27.72
N ALA A 126 26.79 -28.11 -29.00
CA ALA A 126 27.74 -27.98 -30.10
C ALA A 126 28.32 -26.55 -30.22
N LEU A 127 27.50 -25.51 -30.01
CA LEU A 127 27.96 -24.12 -30.01
C LEU A 127 28.91 -23.82 -28.84
N ILE A 128 28.64 -24.37 -27.65
CA ILE A 128 29.53 -24.25 -26.49
C ILE A 128 30.87 -24.96 -26.74
N LEU A 129 30.86 -26.19 -27.29
CA LEU A 129 32.09 -26.93 -27.63
C LEU A 129 32.89 -26.28 -28.77
N SER A 130 32.23 -25.59 -29.70
CA SER A 130 32.90 -24.86 -30.79
C SER A 130 33.56 -23.55 -30.36
N GLY A 131 33.42 -23.14 -29.09
CA GLY A 131 34.04 -21.93 -28.55
C GLY A 131 33.40 -20.61 -29.01
N VAL A 132 32.27 -20.67 -29.73
CA VAL A 132 31.52 -19.48 -30.18
C VAL A 132 30.84 -18.76 -29.02
N ILE A 133 30.54 -19.47 -27.93
CA ILE A 133 29.93 -18.92 -26.72
C ILE A 133 30.91 -19.12 -25.55
N THR A 134 31.58 -18.06 -25.14
CA THR A 134 32.37 -18.03 -23.90
C THR A 134 31.45 -17.67 -22.74
N LEU A 135 31.15 -18.64 -21.87
CA LEU A 135 30.44 -18.37 -20.63
C LEU A 135 31.39 -17.68 -19.65
N PRO A 136 31.01 -16.54 -19.04
CA PRO A 136 31.82 -15.88 -18.05
C PRO A 136 31.91 -16.78 -16.81
N VAL A 137 33.09 -17.34 -16.57
CA VAL A 137 33.41 -18.05 -15.32
C VAL A 137 33.39 -17.02 -14.20
N GLY A 138 32.36 -17.08 -13.37
CA GLY A 138 32.17 -16.20 -12.22
C GLY A 138 33.35 -16.34 -11.27
N LYS A 139 33.98 -15.20 -10.97
CA LYS A 139 35.06 -15.08 -9.99
C LYS A 139 34.47 -15.33 -8.60
N GLU A 140 34.94 -16.38 -7.94
CA GLU A 140 34.54 -16.77 -6.59
C GLU A 140 34.90 -15.65 -5.60
N ILE A 141 33.89 -14.95 -5.09
CA ILE A 141 34.06 -13.93 -4.04
C ILE A 141 34.03 -14.69 -2.71
N VAL A 142 35.22 -14.96 -2.18
CA VAL A 142 35.39 -15.44 -0.81
C VAL A 142 35.12 -14.25 0.14
N GLU A 143 33.88 -14.14 0.61
CA GLU A 143 33.50 -13.22 1.67
C GLU A 143 33.98 -13.77 3.02
N THR A 144 35.05 -13.18 3.57
CA THR A 144 35.44 -13.42 4.97
C THR A 144 34.45 -12.73 5.90
N PRO A 145 33.89 -13.43 6.92
CA PRO A 145 32.96 -12.84 7.85
C PRO A 145 33.62 -11.74 8.69
N PRO A 146 32.93 -10.62 8.97
CA PRO A 146 33.46 -9.54 9.79
C PRO A 146 33.65 -10.01 11.24
N PRO A 147 34.69 -9.51 11.94
CA PRO A 147 34.94 -9.85 13.33
C PRO A 147 33.82 -9.35 14.24
N ALA A 148 33.43 -10.21 15.20
CA ALA A 148 32.40 -9.91 16.18
C ALA A 148 32.71 -8.63 16.97
N PRO A 149 31.74 -7.73 17.18
CA PRO A 149 31.92 -6.56 18.02
C PRO A 149 32.14 -6.98 19.47
N LYS A 150 33.21 -6.47 20.08
CA LYS A 150 33.45 -6.59 21.52
C LYS A 150 32.44 -5.68 22.23
N PHE A 151 31.60 -6.27 23.08
CA PHE A 151 30.72 -5.52 23.96
C PHE A 151 31.55 -5.00 25.13
N ASP A 152 31.84 -3.70 25.11
CA ASP A 152 32.36 -3.01 26.28
C ASP A 152 31.23 -2.82 27.31
N GLU A 153 31.62 -3.09 28.55
CA GLU A 153 30.86 -3.07 29.79
C GLU A 153 30.00 -1.80 29.94
N MET A 154 28.67 -2.00 29.91
CA MET A 154 27.70 -0.92 30.00
C MET A 154 27.65 -0.40 31.44
N LYS A 155 28.27 0.77 31.67
CA LYS A 155 28.16 1.55 32.90
C LYS A 155 26.69 1.85 33.21
N VAL A 156 26.25 1.41 34.39
CA VAL A 156 24.96 1.74 34.99
C VAL A 156 24.83 3.26 35.13
N VAL A 157 23.89 3.85 34.39
CA VAL A 157 23.49 5.26 34.52
C VAL A 157 22.51 5.38 35.70
N PRO A 158 22.72 6.30 36.67
CA PRO A 158 21.79 6.50 37.77
C PRO A 158 20.46 7.08 37.27
N GLN A 159 19.37 6.64 37.90
CA GLN A 159 18.01 7.11 37.65
C GLN A 159 17.89 8.64 37.77
N MET A 160 17.42 9.27 36.69
CA MET A 160 17.08 10.69 36.66
C MET A 160 15.69 10.88 37.29
N GLN A 161 15.62 11.69 38.34
CA GLN A 161 14.37 12.05 39.01
C GLN A 161 13.48 12.87 38.07
N VAL A 162 12.21 12.48 37.98
CA VAL A 162 11.18 13.15 37.21
C VAL A 162 10.70 14.38 37.99
N HIS A 163 11.12 15.57 37.56
CA HIS A 163 10.49 16.82 37.97
C HIS A 163 9.27 17.09 37.09
N THR A 164 8.10 17.19 37.72
CA THR A 164 6.85 17.68 37.11
C THR A 164 6.96 19.17 36.78
N PRO A 165 6.64 19.62 35.55
CA PRO A 165 6.53 21.03 35.22
C PRO A 165 5.23 21.66 35.77
N PRO A 166 5.25 22.93 36.19
CA PRO A 166 4.05 23.65 36.58
C PRO A 166 3.20 24.05 35.38
N GLU A 167 1.90 24.03 35.64
CA GLU A 167 0.75 24.43 34.84
C GLU A 167 0.94 25.80 34.16
N ALA A 168 0.87 25.82 32.83
CA ALA A 168 1.03 27.02 32.03
C ALA A 168 -0.32 27.66 31.71
N GLU A 169 -0.47 28.92 32.10
CA GLU A 169 -1.62 29.78 31.86
C GLU A 169 -1.80 30.14 30.36
N THR A 170 -3.06 30.20 29.96
CA THR A 170 -3.56 30.53 28.63
C THR A 170 -3.39 32.02 28.28
N PRO A 171 -2.74 32.39 27.16
CA PRO A 171 -2.72 33.78 26.68
C PRO A 171 -3.97 34.13 25.87
N LYS A 172 -4.54 35.30 26.19
CA LYS A 172 -5.69 35.92 25.52
C LYS A 172 -5.32 36.42 24.10
N GLU A 173 -6.23 36.15 23.19
CA GLU A 173 -6.27 36.59 21.79
C GLU A 173 -6.59 38.10 21.70
N GLN A 174 -5.72 38.87 21.06
CA GLN A 174 -5.98 40.27 20.67
C GLN A 174 -5.88 40.41 19.15
N THR A 175 -7.04 40.46 18.51
CA THR A 175 -7.22 40.81 17.10
C THR A 175 -7.11 42.34 16.96
N LYS A 176 -6.09 42.82 16.25
CA LYS A 176 -5.99 44.21 15.80
C LYS A 176 -6.29 44.26 14.30
N GLN A 177 -7.43 44.82 13.95
CA GLN A 177 -7.78 45.20 12.58
C GLN A 177 -6.95 46.43 12.20
N GLU A 178 -6.25 46.35 11.07
CA GLU A 178 -5.58 47.49 10.44
C GLU A 178 -6.32 47.80 9.13
N GLU A 179 -6.94 48.97 9.13
CA GLU A 179 -7.74 49.58 8.08
C GLU A 179 -6.81 50.16 7.02
N ILE A 180 -6.88 49.63 5.79
CA ILE A 180 -6.09 50.12 4.65
C ILE A 180 -6.99 50.99 3.78
N GLU A 181 -6.63 52.27 3.74
CA GLU A 181 -7.22 53.35 2.94
C GLU A 181 -6.93 53.18 1.43
N PRO A 182 -7.87 53.48 0.52
CA PRO A 182 -7.67 53.32 -0.92
C PRO A 182 -6.98 54.55 -1.54
N ARG A 183 -5.79 54.35 -2.10
CA ARG A 183 -5.03 55.36 -2.85
C ARG A 183 -5.52 55.47 -4.30
N SER A 184 -6.03 56.64 -4.65
CA SER A 184 -6.48 57.07 -5.97
C SER A 184 -5.49 56.78 -7.11
N GLN A 185 -6.03 56.22 -8.19
CA GLN A 185 -5.36 56.05 -9.47
C GLN A 185 -5.47 57.35 -10.28
N GLN A 186 -4.33 57.92 -10.62
CA GLN A 186 -4.20 59.02 -11.58
C GLN A 186 -3.92 58.39 -12.96
N ALA A 187 -4.78 58.70 -13.93
CA ALA A 187 -4.64 58.28 -15.31
C ALA A 187 -3.68 59.22 -16.06
N GLU A 188 -2.71 58.65 -16.76
CA GLU A 188 -1.89 59.35 -17.75
C GLU A 188 -1.96 58.64 -19.13
N PRO A 189 -1.72 59.40 -20.22
CA PRO A 189 -2.18 59.04 -21.55
C PRO A 189 -1.26 58.07 -22.30
N ARG A 190 -1.94 57.30 -23.15
CA ARG A 190 -1.46 56.30 -24.08
C ARG A 190 -0.50 56.91 -25.10
N SER A 191 0.79 56.60 -24.99
CA SER A 191 1.77 56.80 -26.05
C SER A 191 1.82 55.56 -26.95
N GLU A 192 1.53 55.80 -28.22
CA GLU A 192 1.50 54.82 -29.30
C GLU A 192 2.95 54.47 -29.70
N GLN A 193 3.53 53.49 -28.99
CA GLN A 193 4.84 52.94 -29.33
C GLN A 193 4.69 51.78 -30.31
N GLN A 194 5.31 51.97 -31.47
CA GLN A 194 5.48 51.00 -32.55
C GLN A 194 5.98 49.66 -32.02
N ALA A 195 5.28 48.59 -32.39
CA ALA A 195 5.55 47.21 -32.00
C ALA A 195 6.88 46.70 -32.60
N LEU A 196 7.97 46.95 -31.88
CA LEU A 196 9.17 46.12 -31.95
C LEU A 196 8.81 44.75 -31.39
N VAL A 197 8.97 43.70 -32.21
CA VAL A 197 8.85 42.30 -31.80
C VAL A 197 9.75 42.11 -30.56
N PRO A 198 9.19 41.79 -29.38
CA PRO A 198 9.99 41.64 -28.19
C PRO A 198 11.01 40.51 -28.41
N PRO A 199 12.26 40.66 -27.93
CA PRO A 199 13.24 39.59 -28.00
C PRO A 199 12.66 38.34 -27.35
N ALA A 200 12.83 37.18 -28.02
CA ALA A 200 12.41 35.90 -27.48
C ALA A 200 12.90 35.77 -26.03
N MET A 201 11.97 35.53 -25.11
CA MET A 201 12.25 35.49 -23.68
C MET A 201 13.08 34.24 -23.39
N VAL A 202 14.41 34.40 -23.30
CA VAL A 202 15.30 33.27 -22.98
C VAL A 202 15.18 32.99 -21.49
N CYS A 203 14.59 31.84 -21.14
CA CYS A 203 14.51 31.45 -19.73
C CYS A 203 15.89 31.17 -19.13
N PRO A 204 16.10 31.49 -17.83
CA PRO A 204 17.34 31.18 -17.13
C PRO A 204 17.67 29.67 -17.21
N PRO A 205 18.95 29.28 -17.18
CA PRO A 205 19.36 27.88 -17.13
C PRO A 205 18.61 27.12 -16.01
N GLY A 206 17.92 26.03 -16.37
CA GLY A 206 17.13 25.23 -15.43
C GLY A 206 15.67 25.66 -15.27
N GLN A 207 15.18 26.65 -16.03
CA GLN A 207 13.76 26.98 -16.15
C GLN A 207 13.26 26.68 -17.57
N GLN A 208 11.99 26.31 -17.71
CA GLN A 208 11.32 26.12 -18.99
C GLN A 208 10.23 27.17 -19.15
N GLU A 209 10.02 27.62 -20.39
CA GLU A 209 8.89 28.49 -20.72
C GLU A 209 7.62 27.65 -20.78
N LEU A 210 6.66 27.93 -19.89
CA LEU A 210 5.33 27.36 -19.90
C LEU A 210 4.33 28.52 -19.89
N ASP A 211 3.48 28.61 -20.91
CA ASP A 211 2.49 29.68 -21.10
C ASP A 211 3.08 31.11 -20.98
N GLY A 212 4.27 31.33 -21.57
CA GLY A 212 4.94 32.63 -21.58
C GLY A 212 5.60 33.02 -20.24
N LYS A 213 5.77 32.08 -19.32
CA LYS A 213 6.48 32.28 -18.04
C LYS A 213 7.60 31.27 -17.88
N CYS A 214 8.75 31.74 -17.41
CA CYS A 214 9.83 30.85 -17.00
C CYS A 214 9.49 30.24 -15.65
N VAL A 215 9.24 28.93 -15.64
CA VAL A 215 8.94 28.15 -14.44
C VAL A 215 10.06 27.15 -14.21
N SER A 216 10.43 26.98 -12.94
CA SER A 216 11.21 25.81 -12.56
C SER A 216 10.41 24.55 -12.90
N PRO A 217 11.02 23.51 -13.50
CA PRO A 217 10.34 22.26 -13.83
C PRO A 217 9.59 21.65 -12.63
N ALA A 218 10.09 21.86 -11.41
CA ALA A 218 9.44 21.35 -10.19
C ALA A 218 8.19 22.14 -9.78
N ALA A 219 8.05 23.41 -10.17
CA ALA A 219 6.93 24.27 -9.81
C ALA A 219 5.75 24.17 -10.81
N ALA A 220 5.96 23.56 -11.97
CA ALA A 220 4.98 23.48 -13.06
C ALA A 220 3.93 22.37 -12.86
N TYR A 221 4.16 21.43 -11.95
CA TYR A 221 3.27 20.29 -11.74
C TYR A 221 2.32 20.51 -10.55
N PRO A 222 1.06 20.05 -10.66
CA PRO A 222 0.18 19.91 -9.51
C PRO A 222 0.87 19.10 -8.41
N LYS A 223 0.64 19.50 -7.16
CA LYS A 223 1.20 18.77 -6.01
C LYS A 223 0.64 17.35 -5.89
N TRP A 224 -0.58 17.08 -6.39
CA TRP A 224 -1.26 15.81 -6.18
C TRP A 224 -1.95 15.31 -7.44
N PHE A 225 -1.81 14.01 -7.69
CA PHE A 225 -2.54 13.27 -8.71
C PHE A 225 -3.27 12.10 -8.06
N THR A 226 -4.48 11.82 -8.53
CA THR A 226 -5.28 10.68 -8.11
C THR A 226 -5.65 9.84 -9.31
N GLY A 227 -5.59 8.52 -9.18
CA GLY A 227 -5.84 7.62 -10.29
C GLY A 227 -6.07 6.18 -9.87
N GLU A 228 -5.99 5.29 -10.85
CA GLU A 228 -6.12 3.86 -10.64
C GLU A 228 -5.05 3.11 -11.43
N ILE A 229 -4.49 2.06 -10.83
CA ILE A 229 -3.72 1.03 -11.53
C ILE A 229 -4.71 0.00 -12.05
N THR A 230 -4.76 -0.19 -13.36
CA THR A 230 -5.48 -1.29 -13.98
C THR A 230 -4.50 -2.44 -14.22
N LEU A 231 -4.73 -3.57 -13.56
CA LEU A 231 -3.94 -4.78 -13.78
C LEU A 231 -4.31 -5.39 -15.13
N VAL A 232 -3.32 -5.58 -16.00
CA VAL A 232 -3.51 -6.06 -17.38
C VAL A 232 -3.18 -7.54 -17.49
N ARG A 233 -2.11 -7.99 -16.82
CA ARG A 233 -1.61 -9.36 -16.93
C ARG A 233 -1.06 -9.84 -15.60
N ALA A 234 -1.21 -11.12 -15.32
CA ALA A 234 -0.54 -11.81 -14.23
C ALA A 234 0.18 -13.05 -14.78
N GLU A 235 1.43 -13.23 -14.37
CA GLU A 235 2.28 -14.35 -14.75
C GLU A 235 2.76 -15.05 -13.48
N PRO A 236 2.00 -16.03 -12.97
CA PRO A 236 2.45 -16.83 -11.83
C PRO A 236 3.66 -17.69 -12.21
N VAL A 237 4.63 -17.85 -11.31
CA VAL A 237 5.74 -18.81 -11.47
C VAL A 237 5.20 -20.24 -11.51
N ASN A 238 4.19 -20.53 -10.69
CA ASN A 238 3.49 -21.81 -10.68
C ASN A 238 2.03 -21.61 -11.14
N PRO A 239 1.64 -22.10 -12.33
CA PRO A 239 0.29 -21.95 -12.87
C PRO A 239 -0.82 -22.51 -11.95
N SER A 240 -0.50 -23.48 -11.08
CA SER A 240 -1.44 -24.07 -10.12
C SER A 240 -1.68 -23.18 -8.89
N LEU A 241 -0.89 -22.12 -8.70
CA LEU A 241 -0.98 -21.16 -7.60
C LEU A 241 -1.17 -19.75 -8.17
N PRO A 242 -2.41 -19.38 -8.56
CA PRO A 242 -2.67 -18.07 -9.15
C PRO A 242 -2.32 -16.94 -8.18
N LEU A 243 -1.82 -15.83 -8.72
CA LEU A 243 -1.57 -14.60 -7.98
C LEU A 243 -2.91 -13.96 -7.60
N THR A 244 -3.45 -14.30 -6.43
CA THR A 244 -4.76 -13.78 -5.97
C THR A 244 -4.79 -12.26 -5.85
N ALA A 245 -3.64 -11.63 -5.60
CA ALA A 245 -3.53 -10.18 -5.59
C ALA A 245 -3.62 -9.56 -7.00
N CYS A 246 -3.33 -10.33 -8.05
CA CYS A 246 -3.13 -9.85 -9.41
C CYS A 246 -4.17 -10.42 -10.38
N VAL A 247 -5.37 -9.87 -10.30
CA VAL A 247 -6.49 -10.24 -11.18
C VAL A 247 -6.53 -9.26 -12.35
N PRO A 248 -6.37 -9.71 -13.61
CA PRO A 248 -6.56 -8.85 -14.78
C PRO A 248 -7.92 -8.14 -14.76
N GLY A 249 -7.94 -6.85 -15.06
CA GLY A 249 -9.10 -5.97 -14.97
C GLY A 249 -9.35 -5.37 -13.59
N ARG A 250 -8.69 -5.87 -12.52
CA ARG A 250 -8.80 -5.26 -11.19
C ARG A 250 -8.18 -3.86 -11.21
N ARG A 251 -8.92 -2.93 -10.61
CA ARG A 251 -8.48 -1.54 -10.42
C ARG A 251 -8.04 -1.33 -8.98
N VAL A 252 -6.90 -0.70 -8.79
CA VAL A 252 -6.32 -0.39 -7.47
C VAL A 252 -6.17 1.12 -7.38
N PRO A 253 -6.78 1.79 -6.38
CA PRO A 253 -6.66 3.24 -6.24
C PRO A 253 -5.19 3.63 -5.99
N LEU A 254 -4.79 4.78 -6.54
CA LEU A 254 -3.43 5.29 -6.51
C LEU A 254 -3.45 6.78 -6.17
N ILE A 255 -2.55 7.19 -5.27
CA ILE A 255 -2.29 8.59 -4.97
C ILE A 255 -0.81 8.88 -5.23
N ILE A 256 -0.54 9.94 -5.96
CA ILE A 256 0.82 10.38 -6.30
C ILE A 256 1.00 11.83 -5.86
N LEU A 257 2.02 12.09 -5.05
CA LEU A 257 2.46 13.43 -4.65
C LEU A 257 3.70 13.80 -5.48
N VAL A 258 3.74 15.03 -6.00
CA VAL A 258 4.92 15.57 -6.68
C VAL A 258 5.63 16.55 -5.75
N GLU A 259 6.85 16.22 -5.36
CA GLU A 259 7.64 17.03 -4.42
C GLU A 259 9.12 17.01 -4.82
N GLY A 260 9.72 18.19 -5.02
CA GLY A 260 11.16 18.33 -5.25
C GLY A 260 11.70 17.57 -6.47
N GLY A 261 10.93 17.46 -7.56
CA GLY A 261 11.33 16.69 -8.74
C GLY A 261 11.20 15.17 -8.59
N LYS A 262 10.49 14.72 -7.55
CA LYS A 262 10.18 13.30 -7.30
C LYS A 262 8.68 13.06 -7.28
N LEU A 263 8.27 11.88 -7.74
CA LEU A 263 6.94 11.31 -7.54
C LEU A 263 6.97 10.44 -6.29
N ARG A 264 6.22 10.80 -5.27
CA ARG A 264 5.92 9.95 -4.12
C ARG A 264 4.63 9.18 -4.40
N ILE A 265 4.78 7.91 -4.78
CA ILE A 265 3.67 7.04 -5.16
C ILE A 265 3.28 6.19 -3.94
N SER A 266 2.00 6.25 -3.54
CA SER A 266 1.48 5.47 -2.42
C SER A 266 0.47 4.42 -2.89
N GLN A 267 0.75 3.15 -2.61
CA GLN A 267 -0.07 2.01 -3.02
C GLN A 267 -0.14 0.97 -1.90
N GLY A 268 -1.34 0.74 -1.35
CA GLY A 268 -1.58 -0.35 -0.39
C GLY A 268 -0.71 -0.27 0.88
N GLY A 269 -0.45 0.93 1.39
CA GLY A 269 0.41 1.17 2.56
C GLY A 269 1.89 1.35 2.23
N ASN A 270 2.34 0.92 1.05
CA ASN A 270 3.71 1.12 0.60
C ASN A 270 3.88 2.49 -0.07
N THR A 271 5.03 3.12 0.16
CA THR A 271 5.38 4.41 -0.46
C THR A 271 6.75 4.29 -1.12
N TYR A 272 6.85 4.72 -2.37
CA TYR A 272 8.11 4.75 -3.11
C TYR A 272 8.31 6.09 -3.82
N PHE A 273 9.58 6.45 -4.00
CA PHE A 273 10.00 7.71 -4.61
C PHE A 273 10.59 7.44 -5.98
N VAL A 274 10.14 8.18 -6.98
CA VAL A 274 10.59 8.07 -8.37
C VAL A 274 11.07 9.43 -8.83
N ASP A 275 12.35 9.56 -9.14
CA ASP A 275 12.87 10.74 -9.82
C ASP A 275 12.33 10.79 -11.26
N PHE A 276 11.99 11.98 -11.75
CA PHE A 276 11.60 12.19 -13.14
C PHE A 276 12.49 13.22 -13.82
N ASN A 277 12.70 13.03 -15.12
CA ASN A 277 13.53 13.87 -15.97
C ASN A 277 12.83 15.20 -16.30
N ALA A 278 13.60 16.17 -16.79
CA ALA A 278 13.08 17.49 -17.17
C ALA A 278 12.03 17.45 -18.30
N ASP A 279 11.97 16.37 -19.09
CA ASP A 279 10.96 16.16 -20.14
C ASP A 279 9.68 15.47 -19.63
N GLY A 280 9.62 15.23 -18.31
CA GLY A 280 8.54 14.56 -17.60
C GLY A 280 8.60 13.03 -17.67
N THR A 281 9.63 12.42 -18.28
CA THR A 281 9.76 10.95 -18.32
C THR A 281 10.36 10.40 -17.03
N PHE A 282 10.01 9.17 -16.68
CA PHE A 282 10.63 8.47 -15.54
C PHE A 282 10.73 6.97 -15.80
N ASP A 283 11.79 6.35 -15.28
CA ASP A 283 12.05 4.91 -15.29
C ASP A 283 12.63 4.52 -13.93
N TYR A 284 11.82 3.86 -13.11
CA TYR A 284 12.16 3.44 -11.76
C TYR A 284 12.26 1.92 -11.71
N SER A 285 13.29 1.43 -11.03
CA SER A 285 13.40 0.02 -10.64
C SER A 285 13.91 -0.05 -9.20
N GLY A 286 13.15 -0.69 -8.31
CA GLY A 286 13.48 -0.79 -6.89
C GLY A 286 12.92 -2.05 -6.23
N GLY A 287 13.39 -2.33 -5.03
CA GLY A 287 12.86 -3.38 -4.17
C GLY A 287 11.96 -2.79 -3.07
N ILE A 288 10.88 -3.48 -2.73
CA ILE A 288 10.18 -3.28 -1.46
C ILE A 288 10.45 -4.52 -0.61
N ASP A 289 10.99 -4.29 0.58
CA ASP A 289 11.07 -5.30 1.62
C ASP A 289 9.67 -5.46 2.20
N ASP A 290 8.92 -6.41 1.68
CA ASP A 290 7.62 -6.79 2.24
C ASP A 290 7.82 -7.96 3.20
N THR A 291 7.08 -8.02 4.30
CA THR A 291 7.13 -9.18 5.19
C THR A 291 5.90 -10.03 4.90
N GLY A 292 6.13 -11.20 4.30
CA GLY A 292 5.06 -12.14 4.02
C GLY A 292 4.32 -12.58 5.30
N ALA A 293 3.12 -13.13 5.14
CA ALA A 293 2.29 -13.60 6.27
C ALA A 293 2.97 -14.66 7.17
N ASN A 294 4.06 -15.27 6.70
CA ASN A 294 4.89 -16.23 7.43
C ASN A 294 6.13 -15.58 8.09
N GLY A 295 6.23 -14.25 8.11
CA GLY A 295 7.37 -13.51 8.64
C GLY A 295 8.62 -13.54 7.77
N ARG A 296 8.56 -14.14 6.56
CA ARG A 296 9.71 -14.15 5.65
C ARG A 296 9.74 -12.87 4.83
N PRO A 297 10.92 -12.25 4.65
CA PRO A 297 11.05 -11.14 3.73
C PRO A 297 10.72 -11.63 2.31
N LEU A 298 9.79 -10.95 1.67
CA LEU A 298 9.43 -11.12 0.27
C LEU A 298 10.12 -9.98 -0.48
N LEU A 299 11.13 -10.34 -1.28
CA LEU A 299 11.76 -9.37 -2.17
C LEU A 299 10.80 -9.05 -3.31
N ASN A 300 10.11 -7.92 -3.20
CA ASN A 300 9.23 -7.43 -4.24
C ASN A 300 10.00 -6.45 -5.13
N LYS A 301 10.22 -6.81 -6.39
CA LYS A 301 10.86 -5.93 -7.38
C LYS A 301 9.79 -5.16 -8.15
N ILE A 302 9.79 -3.85 -7.99
CA ILE A 302 8.89 -2.95 -8.70
C ILE A 302 9.65 -2.23 -9.81
N LYS A 303 9.05 -2.22 -11.00
CA LYS A 303 9.47 -1.40 -12.13
C LYS A 303 8.31 -0.52 -12.58
N VAL A 304 8.57 0.78 -12.68
CA VAL A 304 7.58 1.76 -13.15
C VAL A 304 8.22 2.62 -14.23
N LYS A 305 7.56 2.71 -15.38
CA LYS A 305 8.03 3.55 -16.49
C LYS A 305 6.88 4.35 -17.06
N GLY A 306 7.04 5.66 -17.17
CA GLY A 306 5.95 6.52 -17.61
C GLY A 306 6.37 7.95 -17.91
N ARG A 307 5.34 8.80 -18.00
CA ARG A 307 5.46 10.23 -18.25
C ARG A 307 4.48 11.01 -17.37
N ILE A 308 4.94 12.10 -16.79
CA ILE A 308 4.14 13.11 -16.11
C ILE A 308 3.96 14.33 -17.02
N THR A 309 2.76 14.91 -16.98
CA THR A 309 2.39 16.19 -17.59
C THR A 309 1.67 17.04 -16.54
N ALA A 310 1.38 18.31 -16.85
CA ALA A 310 0.63 19.19 -15.94
C ALA A 310 -0.78 18.66 -15.58
N GLN A 311 -1.37 17.79 -16.41
CA GLN A 311 -2.76 17.34 -16.24
C GLN A 311 -2.87 15.86 -15.87
N LYS A 312 -1.91 15.04 -16.28
CA LYS A 312 -1.97 13.58 -16.12
C LYS A 312 -0.60 12.93 -15.96
N ILE A 313 -0.60 11.77 -15.31
CA ILE A 313 0.50 10.81 -15.27
C ILE A 313 0.03 9.53 -15.97
N GLU A 314 0.82 9.05 -16.91
CA GLU A 314 0.60 7.77 -17.61
C GLU A 314 1.83 6.90 -17.46
N ALA A 315 1.64 5.68 -16.96
CA ALA A 315 2.75 4.78 -16.74
C ALA A 315 2.37 3.30 -16.90
N SER A 316 3.40 2.50 -17.16
CA SER A 316 3.40 1.05 -17.04
C SER A 316 4.00 0.64 -15.70
N TYR A 317 3.45 -0.42 -15.14
CA TYR A 317 3.79 -0.97 -13.84
C TYR A 317 4.08 -2.46 -13.99
N ALA A 318 5.19 -2.91 -13.43
CA ALA A 318 5.50 -4.32 -13.22
C ALA A 318 5.93 -4.53 -11.78
N ASN A 319 5.31 -5.50 -11.10
CA ASN A 319 5.68 -5.93 -9.77
C ASN A 319 5.99 -7.42 -9.83
N THR A 320 7.20 -7.79 -9.44
CA THR A 320 7.67 -9.17 -9.44
C THR A 320 7.96 -9.61 -8.02
N VAL A 321 7.25 -10.63 -7.58
CA VAL A 321 7.45 -11.32 -6.32
C VAL A 321 7.93 -12.74 -6.59
N GLU A 322 8.38 -13.46 -5.56
CA GLU A 322 8.80 -14.87 -5.68
C GLU A 322 7.76 -15.77 -6.35
N ARG A 323 6.46 -15.45 -6.17
CA ARG A 323 5.35 -16.25 -6.72
C ARG A 323 5.00 -15.89 -8.16
N GLY A 324 5.53 -14.81 -8.72
CA GLY A 324 5.21 -14.36 -10.09
C GLY A 324 5.20 -12.85 -10.26
N SER A 325 4.79 -12.43 -11.45
CA SER A 325 4.79 -11.03 -11.85
C SER A 325 3.39 -10.53 -12.19
N CYS A 326 3.14 -9.28 -11.82
CA CYS A 326 1.91 -8.56 -12.08
C CYS A 326 2.22 -7.34 -12.92
N PHE A 327 1.50 -7.19 -14.02
CA PHE A 327 1.68 -6.11 -14.98
C PHE A 327 0.42 -5.28 -15.03
N GLY A 328 0.57 -3.97 -15.05
CA GLY A 328 -0.52 -3.03 -15.14
C GLY A 328 -0.13 -1.76 -15.87
N THR A 329 -1.14 -0.95 -16.13
CA THR A 329 -0.98 0.45 -16.53
C THR A 329 -1.69 1.30 -15.50
N PHE A 330 -1.22 2.53 -15.30
CA PHE A 330 -1.96 3.48 -14.49
C PHE A 330 -2.04 4.84 -15.16
N THR A 331 -3.20 5.45 -14.93
CA THR A 331 -3.50 6.82 -15.32
C THR A 331 -3.94 7.55 -14.07
N ALA A 332 -3.25 8.64 -13.74
CA ALA A 332 -3.63 9.53 -12.66
C ALA A 332 -3.82 10.93 -13.21
N VAL A 333 -4.88 11.59 -12.79
CA VAL A 333 -5.21 12.97 -13.21
C VAL A 333 -4.92 13.93 -12.08
N ALA A 334 -4.53 15.15 -12.45
CA ALA A 334 -4.29 16.24 -11.52
C ALA A 334 -5.55 16.48 -10.66
N ALA A 335 -5.40 16.46 -9.34
CA ALA A 335 -6.51 16.77 -8.44
C ALA A 335 -6.79 18.29 -8.49
N VAL A 336 -8.00 18.67 -8.89
CA VAL A 336 -8.43 20.08 -9.04
C VAL A 336 -8.78 20.73 -7.69
N SER A 337 -8.87 19.96 -6.61
CA SER A 337 -9.41 20.38 -5.31
C SER A 337 -8.55 19.88 -4.15
N ALA A 338 -8.77 20.51 -2.98
CA ALA A 338 -8.10 20.38 -1.68
C ALA A 338 -7.37 19.05 -1.45
N GLN A 339 -6.18 19.18 -0.85
CA GLN A 339 -5.27 18.12 -0.41
C GLN A 339 -6.04 16.82 -0.12
N PRO A 340 -5.90 15.75 -0.93
CA PRO A 340 -6.55 14.49 -0.61
C PRO A 340 -6.10 14.09 0.79
N GLN A 341 -7.05 13.74 1.66
CA GLN A 341 -6.71 13.29 3.00
C GLN A 341 -5.91 12.00 2.88
N PHE A 342 -4.58 12.11 2.92
CA PHE A 342 -3.73 10.95 3.03
C PHE A 342 -4.09 10.26 4.34
N PRO A 343 -4.25 8.93 4.37
CA PRO A 343 -4.02 8.25 5.61
C PRO A 343 -2.63 8.71 6.10
N PRO A 344 -2.49 9.19 7.35
CA PRO A 344 -1.24 9.76 7.84
C PRO A 344 -0.11 8.78 7.55
N ALA A 345 1.00 9.28 6.98
CA ALA A 345 2.16 8.45 6.73
C ALA A 345 2.51 7.69 8.03
N PRO A 346 2.77 6.38 7.98
CA PRO A 346 3.23 5.66 9.15
C PRO A 346 4.47 6.40 9.66
N ARG A 347 4.35 6.98 10.87
CA ARG A 347 5.47 7.67 11.55
C ARG A 347 6.42 6.64 12.12
#